data_AF-N6U4U1-F1
#
_entry.id   AF-N6U4U1-F1
#
_cell.length_a   1.000
_cell.length_b   1.000
_cell.length_c   1.000
_cell.angle_alpha   90.00
_cell.angle_beta   90.00
_cell.angle_gamma   90.00
#
_symmetry.space_group_name_H-M   'P 1'
#
loop_
_entity.id
_entity.type
_entity.pdbx_description
1 polymer ?
#
loop_
_entity_poly.entity_id
_entity_poly.type
_entity_poly.pdbx_seq_one_letter_code
_entity_poly.pdbx_strand_id
1 'polypeptide(L)'
;MADPRIKTLKIKTGVVRRLAKEKTVYEKEADQQKNRIEKLKADKRDEHDIKKQEEVLAECLMMVPDCQRRLFKAFEELRGILETEQDLKETEEFAAAQKVLEEAKQQLPAAGEVHMCYNCDMSFFGFHQPTTSRHASEVASQIFQKNLDKTNVLDDIYNKSNDELWIETWLQQNNIYRPLPSFKNINVPPNALNLHQAKAHLCKSANLLEKLNKIHQILEENATSMSSEDWKQNMIEIGTMKDEFTKLMCQFDNPEILTYLKVSMRKRRKKRLNDRKRRDQKLIEKQRATEDRNKLHLEIDQWLNHKMEEVEKTKMEEAMQKDADSVLSEVTKKKSDARKQLSLISSLIKLRTVRENTANQRGEKTSLQDRRAFNVTTEKLITMWENSFQVYLKEEQGLKLMLEKNQTEDSKQAKLAKERRLVEEWKTVLFGQSHAVPSNHPTYWALTAAERELETFIAIRKSWDTFLTSPHSENGSKIPIGWILPDQNTRDAWEQYLDRNALF
;
A
#
# COMPACT_ATOMS: atom_id res chain seq x y z
N MET A 1 -35.17 -40.80 13.60
CA MET A 1 -34.01 -39.97 13.23
C MET A 1 -34.42 -39.17 12.01
N ALA A 2 -34.22 -37.85 11.99
CA ALA A 2 -34.57 -37.04 10.82
C ALA A 2 -33.69 -37.43 9.63
N ASP A 3 -34.28 -37.56 8.44
CA ASP A 3 -33.58 -37.93 7.20
C ASP A 3 -32.42 -36.93 6.92
N PRO A 4 -31.18 -37.41 6.75
CA PRO A 4 -30.03 -36.57 6.39
C PRO A 4 -30.25 -35.67 5.16
N ARG A 5 -31.15 -36.06 4.23
CA ARG A 5 -31.50 -35.30 3.02
C ARG A 5 -32.25 -34.01 3.36
N ILE A 6 -33.24 -34.08 4.25
CA ILE A 6 -34.02 -32.92 4.72
C ILE A 6 -33.10 -31.88 5.39
N LYS A 7 -32.11 -32.32 6.16
CA LYS A 7 -31.10 -31.44 6.75
C LYS A 7 -30.28 -30.71 5.69
N THR A 8 -29.87 -31.43 4.65
CA THR A 8 -29.08 -30.88 3.54
C THR A 8 -29.90 -29.86 2.75
N LEU A 9 -31.16 -30.18 2.46
CA LEU A 9 -32.11 -29.29 1.81
C LEU A 9 -32.29 -27.99 2.60
N LYS A 10 -32.53 -28.06 3.92
CA LYS A 10 -32.67 -26.89 4.79
C LYS A 10 -31.42 -26.00 4.78
N ILE A 11 -30.22 -26.60 4.79
CA ILE A 11 -28.95 -25.86 4.72
C ILE A 11 -28.83 -25.12 3.38
N LYS A 12 -29.05 -25.81 2.27
CA LYS A 12 -28.92 -25.23 0.92
C LYS A 12 -29.97 -24.15 0.65
N THR A 13 -31.21 -24.35 1.10
CA THR A 13 -32.27 -23.32 1.10
C THR A 13 -31.86 -22.10 1.92
N GLY A 14 -31.22 -22.30 3.08
CA GLY A 14 -30.68 -21.20 3.88
C GLY A 14 -29.54 -20.45 3.21
N VAL A 15 -28.68 -21.13 2.45
CA VAL A 15 -27.59 -20.51 1.68
C VAL A 15 -28.16 -19.60 0.58
N VAL A 16 -29.09 -20.10 -0.23
CA VAL A 16 -29.73 -19.30 -1.29
C VAL A 16 -30.44 -18.07 -0.71
N ARG A 17 -31.20 -18.23 0.39
CA ARG A 17 -31.88 -17.12 1.06
C ARG A 17 -30.92 -16.03 1.55
N ARG A 18 -29.73 -16.39 2.06
CA ARG A 18 -28.72 -15.41 2.50
C ARG A 18 -28.10 -14.68 1.32
N LEU A 19 -27.68 -15.40 0.29
CA LEU A 19 -27.07 -14.81 -0.91
C LEU A 19 -28.05 -13.88 -1.65
N ALA A 20 -29.33 -14.25 -1.71
CA ALA A 20 -30.41 -13.41 -2.23
C ALA A 20 -30.49 -12.08 -1.46
N LYS A 21 -30.47 -12.13 -0.12
CA LYS A 21 -30.47 -10.92 0.73
C LYS A 21 -29.20 -10.09 0.56
N GLU A 22 -28.02 -10.72 0.55
CA GLU A 22 -26.73 -10.04 0.33
C GLU A 22 -26.76 -9.23 -0.97
N LYS A 23 -27.21 -9.84 -2.06
CA LYS A 23 -27.37 -9.16 -3.35
C LYS A 23 -28.26 -7.91 -3.22
N THR A 24 -29.46 -8.05 -2.64
CA THR A 24 -30.38 -6.91 -2.50
C THR A 24 -29.83 -5.78 -1.63
N VAL A 25 -28.99 -6.08 -0.65
CA VAL A 25 -28.33 -5.07 0.20
C VAL A 25 -27.29 -4.30 -0.60
N TYR A 26 -26.42 -4.99 -1.35
CA TYR A 26 -25.41 -4.34 -2.17
C TYR A 26 -26.01 -3.52 -3.32
N GLU A 27 -27.09 -3.98 -3.94
CA GLU A 27 -27.81 -3.20 -4.96
C GLU A 27 -28.42 -1.92 -4.38
N LYS A 28 -29.08 -2.01 -3.21
CA LYS A 28 -29.62 -0.84 -2.51
C LYS A 28 -28.53 0.15 -2.11
N GLU A 29 -27.38 -0.34 -1.66
CA GLU A 29 -26.24 0.49 -1.29
C GLU A 29 -25.69 1.23 -2.52
N ALA A 30 -25.50 0.52 -3.64
CA ALA A 30 -25.10 1.14 -4.91
C ALA A 30 -26.10 2.22 -5.37
N ASP A 31 -27.41 1.98 -5.26
CA ASP A 31 -28.43 2.97 -5.62
C ASP A 31 -28.45 4.17 -4.66
N GLN A 32 -28.21 3.97 -3.37
CA GLN A 32 -28.04 5.07 -2.41
C GLN A 32 -26.84 5.95 -2.76
N GLN A 33 -25.71 5.35 -3.15
CA GLN A 33 -24.52 6.11 -3.56
C GLN A 33 -24.75 6.84 -4.89
N LYS A 34 -25.44 6.24 -5.87
CA LYS A 34 -25.85 6.94 -7.11
C LYS A 34 -26.71 8.16 -6.82
N ASN A 35 -27.75 7.99 -6.01
CA ASN A 35 -28.64 9.08 -5.60
C ASN A 35 -27.89 10.20 -4.87
N ARG A 36 -26.87 9.83 -4.08
CA ARG A 36 -26.00 10.81 -3.40
C ARG A 36 -25.15 11.60 -4.39
N ILE A 37 -24.57 10.94 -5.39
CA ILE A 37 -23.81 11.61 -6.46
C ILE A 37 -24.70 12.55 -7.26
N GLU A 38 -25.92 12.12 -7.60
CA GLU A 38 -26.89 12.97 -8.31
C GLU A 38 -27.25 14.22 -7.52
N LYS A 39 -27.44 14.11 -6.19
CA LYS A 39 -27.64 15.26 -5.31
C LYS A 39 -26.41 16.18 -5.27
N LEU A 40 -25.20 15.63 -5.19
CA LEU A 40 -23.96 16.43 -5.21
C LEU A 40 -23.78 17.16 -6.55
N LYS A 41 -24.16 16.53 -7.66
CA LYS A 41 -24.17 17.14 -9.01
C LYS A 41 -25.23 18.23 -9.13
N ALA A 42 -26.43 18.02 -8.57
CA ALA A 42 -27.49 19.03 -8.55
C ALA A 42 -27.12 20.27 -7.70
N ASP A 43 -26.45 20.04 -6.57
CA ASP A 43 -25.96 21.08 -5.66
C ASP A 43 -24.71 21.82 -6.18
N LYS A 44 -24.18 21.46 -7.37
CA LYS A 44 -22.95 22.01 -7.98
C LYS A 44 -21.78 22.09 -6.99
N ARG A 45 -21.59 21.03 -6.20
CA ARG A 45 -20.44 20.88 -5.31
C ARG A 45 -19.14 20.73 -6.11
N ASP A 46 -18.01 20.84 -5.40
CA ASP A 46 -16.68 20.75 -5.99
C ASP A 46 -16.45 19.42 -6.72
N GLU A 47 -15.73 19.47 -7.84
CA GLU A 47 -15.50 18.32 -8.73
C GLU A 47 -14.71 17.21 -8.05
N HIS A 48 -13.82 17.59 -7.11
CA HIS A 48 -13.06 16.64 -6.30
C HIS A 48 -13.97 15.78 -5.41
N ASP A 49 -14.96 16.39 -4.74
CA ASP A 49 -15.90 15.66 -3.88
C ASP A 49 -16.81 14.72 -4.69
N ILE A 50 -17.19 15.12 -5.91
CA ILE A 50 -17.96 14.29 -6.83
C ILE A 50 -17.13 13.08 -7.27
N LYS A 51 -15.87 13.27 -7.68
CA LYS A 51 -14.97 12.17 -8.09
C LYS A 51 -14.74 11.18 -6.96
N LYS A 52 -14.51 11.67 -5.75
CA LYS A 52 -14.35 10.80 -4.57
C LYS A 52 -15.60 9.98 -4.29
N GLN A 53 -16.79 10.56 -4.47
CA GLN A 53 -18.03 9.82 -4.29
C GLN A 53 -18.29 8.81 -5.43
N GLU A 54 -17.84 9.11 -6.66
CA GLU A 54 -17.85 8.19 -7.80
C GLU A 54 -16.93 6.98 -7.59
N GLU A 55 -15.76 7.16 -6.96
CA GLU A 55 -14.88 6.07 -6.53
C GLU A 55 -15.58 5.13 -5.53
N VAL A 56 -16.24 5.71 -4.53
CA VAL A 56 -17.03 4.92 -3.55
C VAL A 56 -18.16 4.15 -4.25
N LEU A 57 -18.84 4.75 -5.22
CA LEU A 57 -19.86 4.03 -6.00
C LEU A 57 -19.25 2.87 -6.81
N ALA A 58 -18.07 3.07 -7.40
CA ALA A 58 -17.37 2.01 -8.14
C ALA A 58 -17.05 0.82 -7.22
N GLU A 59 -16.57 1.06 -6.00
CA GLU A 59 -16.32 0.01 -5.01
C GLU A 59 -17.59 -0.77 -4.66
N CYS A 60 -18.71 -0.09 -4.41
CA CYS A 60 -20.00 -0.75 -4.15
C CYS A 60 -20.45 -1.62 -5.35
N LEU A 61 -20.30 -1.12 -6.58
CA LEU A 61 -20.68 -1.85 -7.79
C LEU A 61 -19.82 -3.09 -8.05
N MET A 62 -18.54 -3.08 -7.67
CA MET A 62 -17.64 -4.23 -7.83
C MET A 62 -18.06 -5.45 -7.00
N MET A 63 -18.86 -5.27 -5.95
CA MET A 63 -19.32 -6.36 -5.07
C MET A 63 -20.53 -7.13 -5.66
N VAL A 64 -21.32 -6.50 -6.53
CA VAL A 64 -22.57 -7.07 -7.06
C VAL A 64 -22.31 -8.29 -7.97
N PRO A 65 -21.34 -8.28 -8.92
CA PRO A 65 -21.10 -9.42 -9.79
C PRO A 65 -20.68 -10.71 -9.07
N ASP A 66 -19.86 -10.61 -8.01
CA ASP A 66 -19.46 -11.79 -7.22
C ASP A 66 -20.65 -12.40 -6.48
N CYS A 67 -21.49 -11.56 -5.86
CA CYS A 67 -22.70 -12.00 -5.19
C CYS A 67 -23.68 -12.68 -6.16
N GLN A 68 -23.83 -12.14 -7.38
CA GLN A 68 -24.64 -12.75 -8.43
C GLN A 68 -24.11 -14.13 -8.85
N ARG A 69 -22.79 -14.28 -9.03
CA ARG A 69 -22.17 -15.57 -9.36
C ARG A 69 -22.38 -16.60 -8.25
N ARG A 70 -22.17 -16.21 -6.99
CA ARG A 70 -22.40 -17.07 -5.83
C ARG A 70 -23.86 -17.48 -5.71
N LEU A 71 -24.79 -16.55 -5.92
CA LEU A 71 -26.23 -16.82 -5.92
C LEU A 71 -26.62 -17.79 -7.04
N PHE A 72 -26.14 -17.59 -8.26
CA PHE A 72 -26.41 -18.46 -9.41
C PHE A 72 -25.93 -19.89 -9.16
N LYS A 73 -24.70 -20.06 -8.66
CA LYS A 73 -24.17 -21.39 -8.33
C LYS A 73 -25.00 -22.09 -7.24
N ALA A 74 -25.34 -21.38 -6.16
CA ALA A 74 -26.15 -21.93 -5.09
C ALA A 74 -27.59 -22.25 -5.53
N PHE A 75 -28.13 -21.46 -6.46
CA PHE A 75 -29.44 -21.67 -7.08
C PHE A 75 -29.46 -22.96 -7.92
N GLU A 76 -28.49 -23.15 -8.81
CA GLU A 76 -28.37 -24.36 -9.63
C GLU A 76 -28.14 -25.61 -8.75
N GLU A 77 -27.33 -25.51 -7.68
CA GLU A 77 -27.14 -26.59 -6.72
C GLU A 77 -28.45 -26.98 -5.99
N LEU A 78 -29.24 -26.00 -5.51
CA LEU A 78 -30.50 -26.26 -4.83
C LEU A 78 -31.56 -26.80 -5.81
N ARG A 79 -31.59 -26.28 -7.05
CA ARG A 79 -32.46 -26.76 -8.12
C ARG A 79 -32.17 -28.22 -8.47
N GLY A 80 -30.89 -28.59 -8.64
CA GLY A 80 -30.50 -29.97 -8.94
C GLY A 80 -30.89 -30.96 -7.82
N ILE A 81 -30.82 -30.54 -6.55
CA ILE A 81 -31.28 -31.34 -5.42
C ILE A 81 -32.80 -31.56 -5.48
N LEU A 82 -33.59 -30.51 -5.77
CA LEU A 82 -35.05 -30.63 -5.89
C LEU A 82 -35.51 -31.46 -7.09
N GLU A 83 -34.74 -31.45 -8.20
CA GLU A 83 -35.02 -32.29 -9.37
C GLU A 83 -34.75 -33.79 -9.08
N THR A 84 -33.79 -34.09 -8.21
CA THR A 84 -33.38 -35.46 -7.83
C THR A 84 -34.26 -36.03 -6.70
N GLU A 85 -34.62 -35.21 -5.71
CA GLU A 85 -35.33 -35.62 -4.49
C GLU A 85 -36.85 -35.33 -4.55
N GLN A 86 -37.50 -35.78 -5.63
CA GLN A 86 -38.95 -35.54 -5.85
C GLN A 86 -39.87 -36.36 -4.93
N ASP A 87 -39.32 -37.34 -4.24
CA ASP A 87 -39.96 -38.18 -3.21
C ASP A 87 -40.27 -37.39 -1.92
N LEU A 88 -39.61 -36.25 -1.71
CA LEU A 88 -39.79 -35.39 -0.51
C LEU A 88 -40.80 -34.25 -0.72
N LYS A 89 -41.59 -34.26 -1.80
CA LYS A 89 -42.55 -33.19 -2.15
C LYS A 89 -43.59 -32.86 -1.07
N GLU A 90 -43.95 -33.83 -0.24
CA GLU A 90 -44.93 -33.64 0.85
C GLU A 90 -44.34 -33.01 2.12
N THR A 91 -43.01 -32.78 2.17
CA THR A 91 -42.34 -32.16 3.31
C THR A 91 -42.39 -30.63 3.27
N GLU A 92 -42.56 -30.00 4.43
CA GLU A 92 -42.60 -28.54 4.55
C GLU A 92 -41.29 -27.87 4.08
N GLU A 93 -40.15 -28.55 4.24
CA GLU A 93 -38.85 -28.07 3.82
C GLU A 93 -38.69 -28.01 2.29
N PHE A 94 -39.33 -28.92 1.57
CA PHE A 94 -39.34 -28.94 0.11
C PHE A 94 -40.20 -27.80 -0.45
N ALA A 95 -41.38 -27.57 0.11
CA ALA A 95 -42.22 -26.42 -0.24
C ALA A 95 -41.50 -25.08 0.07
N ALA A 96 -40.80 -25.00 1.20
CA ALA A 96 -40.01 -23.83 1.57
C ALA A 96 -38.82 -23.60 0.62
N ALA A 97 -38.16 -24.66 0.16
CA ALA A 97 -37.07 -24.59 -0.82
C ALA A 97 -37.56 -24.10 -2.19
N GLN A 98 -38.70 -24.62 -2.67
CA GLN A 98 -39.33 -24.16 -3.92
C GLN A 98 -39.70 -22.68 -3.86
N LYS A 99 -40.29 -22.22 -2.76
CA LYS A 99 -40.63 -20.81 -2.57
C LYS A 99 -39.39 -19.91 -2.63
N VAL A 100 -38.30 -20.32 -1.97
CA VAL A 100 -37.03 -19.56 -1.99
C VAL A 100 -36.39 -19.55 -3.37
N LEU A 101 -36.51 -20.64 -4.16
CA LEU A 101 -36.05 -20.63 -5.54
C LEU A 101 -36.86 -19.65 -6.40
N GLU A 102 -38.19 -19.63 -6.29
CA GLU A 102 -38.99 -18.66 -7.05
C GLU A 102 -38.69 -17.20 -6.65
N GLU A 103 -38.48 -16.93 -5.36
CA GLU A 103 -38.02 -15.63 -4.87
C GLU A 103 -36.62 -15.26 -5.41
N ALA A 104 -35.68 -16.22 -5.42
CA ALA A 104 -34.32 -16.00 -5.91
C ALA A 104 -34.25 -15.87 -7.44
N LYS A 105 -35.16 -16.49 -8.18
CA LYS A 105 -35.24 -16.45 -9.64
C LYS A 105 -35.54 -15.04 -10.16
N GLN A 106 -36.35 -14.26 -9.43
CA GLN A 106 -36.59 -12.85 -9.71
C GLN A 106 -35.33 -11.99 -9.55
N GLN A 107 -34.35 -12.49 -8.80
CA GLN A 107 -33.09 -11.82 -8.51
C GLN A 107 -31.94 -12.36 -9.35
N LEU A 108 -32.17 -13.28 -10.29
CA LEU A 108 -31.16 -13.69 -11.25
C LEU A 108 -31.10 -12.70 -12.42
N PRO A 109 -29.91 -12.47 -13.02
CA PRO A 109 -29.81 -11.65 -14.22
C PRO A 109 -30.66 -12.28 -15.34
N ALA A 110 -31.32 -11.44 -16.14
CA ALA A 110 -32.05 -11.88 -17.33
C ALA A 110 -31.08 -12.62 -18.27
N ALA A 111 -31.58 -13.67 -18.94
CA ALA A 111 -30.78 -14.51 -19.85
C ALA A 111 -30.19 -13.65 -20.99
N GLY A 112 -28.96 -13.15 -20.77
CA GLY A 112 -28.27 -12.25 -21.70
C GLY A 112 -27.09 -11.47 -21.09
N GLU A 113 -27.05 -11.26 -19.76
CA GLU A 113 -25.97 -10.47 -19.10
C GLU A 113 -24.84 -11.30 -18.48
N VAL A 114 -24.94 -12.64 -18.50
CA VAL A 114 -23.94 -13.50 -17.84
C VAL A 114 -22.76 -13.75 -18.78
N HIS A 115 -21.73 -12.89 -18.72
CA HIS A 115 -20.42 -13.25 -19.25
C HIS A 115 -19.79 -14.32 -18.34
N MET A 116 -20.07 -15.58 -18.66
CA MET A 116 -19.49 -16.74 -17.99
C MET A 116 -18.00 -16.87 -18.35
N CYS A 117 -17.13 -16.23 -17.58
CA CYS A 117 -15.70 -16.60 -17.54
C CYS A 117 -15.53 -17.82 -16.65
N TYR A 118 -15.76 -19.02 -17.20
CA TYR A 118 -15.24 -20.24 -16.59
C TYR A 118 -13.75 -20.35 -16.94
N ASN A 119 -12.92 -20.37 -15.89
CA ASN A 119 -11.45 -20.43 -15.88
C ASN A 119 -10.73 -19.09 -16.08
N CYS A 120 -10.69 -18.28 -15.02
CA CYS A 120 -9.54 -17.41 -14.80
C CYS A 120 -9.13 -17.48 -13.32
N ASP A 121 -7.93 -17.97 -13.07
CA ASP A 121 -7.26 -17.90 -11.77
C ASP A 121 -7.30 -16.47 -11.24
N MET A 122 -7.92 -16.28 -10.08
CA MET A 122 -8.12 -14.99 -9.42
C MET A 122 -6.88 -14.44 -8.70
N SER A 123 -5.66 -14.73 -9.19
CA SER A 123 -4.42 -14.21 -8.59
C SER A 123 -3.78 -13.07 -9.39
N PHE A 124 -4.52 -12.37 -10.26
CA PHE A 124 -3.93 -11.28 -11.06
C PHE A 124 -4.92 -10.15 -11.46
N PHE A 125 -5.77 -9.70 -10.54
CA PHE A 125 -6.53 -8.46 -10.76
C PHE A 125 -6.45 -7.54 -9.56
N GLY A 126 -5.35 -6.80 -9.47
CA GLY A 126 -5.40 -5.42 -8.99
C GLY A 126 -5.56 -4.55 -10.23
N PHE A 127 -6.66 -3.82 -10.35
CA PHE A 127 -6.83 -2.83 -11.43
C PHE A 127 -7.30 -1.51 -10.82
N HIS A 128 -6.46 -0.49 -10.99
CA HIS A 128 -6.93 0.86 -11.29
C HIS A 128 -7.93 0.79 -12.45
N GLN A 129 -9.06 1.49 -12.34
CA GLN A 129 -10.04 1.53 -13.43
C GLN A 129 -9.50 2.26 -14.68
N PRO A 130 -9.95 1.85 -15.89
CA PRO A 130 -9.62 2.49 -17.15
C PRO A 130 -10.47 3.74 -17.38
N THR A 131 -9.83 4.83 -17.76
CA THR A 131 -10.49 6.07 -18.20
C THR A 131 -11.00 5.95 -19.65
N THR A 132 -12.03 6.74 -19.90
CA THR A 132 -12.96 6.82 -21.03
C THR A 132 -12.44 6.69 -22.47
N SER A 133 -13.36 6.17 -23.30
CA SER A 133 -13.53 6.26 -24.76
C SER A 133 -12.79 7.39 -25.52
N ARG A 134 -11.55 7.11 -25.88
CA ARG A 134 -10.81 7.53 -27.10
C ARG A 134 -9.43 6.87 -27.06
N HIS A 135 -8.89 6.80 -25.85
CA HIS A 135 -7.63 6.14 -25.55
C HIS A 135 -7.68 4.62 -25.75
N ALA A 136 -8.83 3.95 -25.57
CA ALA A 136 -8.94 2.52 -25.84
C ALA A 136 -8.81 2.17 -27.34
N SER A 137 -9.25 3.06 -28.24
CA SER A 137 -9.08 2.89 -29.69
C SER A 137 -7.65 3.20 -30.14
N GLU A 138 -7.02 4.21 -29.52
CA GLU A 138 -5.61 4.54 -29.71
C GLU A 138 -4.67 3.47 -29.15
N VAL A 139 -4.97 2.91 -27.98
CA VAL A 139 -4.22 1.84 -27.33
C VAL A 139 -4.43 0.52 -28.09
N ALA A 140 -5.63 0.24 -28.60
CA ALA A 140 -5.84 -0.90 -29.48
C ALA A 140 -5.09 -0.74 -30.81
N SER A 141 -5.05 0.47 -31.38
CA SER A 141 -4.30 0.79 -32.60
C SER A 141 -2.78 0.76 -32.37
N GLN A 142 -2.31 1.20 -31.20
CA GLN A 142 -0.90 1.12 -30.77
C GLN A 142 -0.48 -0.30 -30.38
N ILE A 143 -1.38 -1.13 -29.85
CA ILE A 143 -1.15 -2.56 -29.61
C ILE A 143 -1.15 -3.33 -30.93
N PHE A 144 -1.99 -2.93 -31.89
CA PHE A 144 -1.98 -3.48 -33.24
C PHE A 144 -0.70 -3.09 -33.99
N GLN A 145 -0.27 -1.82 -33.92
CA GLN A 145 1.03 -1.36 -34.42
C GLN A 145 2.21 -2.05 -33.71
N LYS A 146 2.22 -2.14 -32.37
CA LYS A 146 3.26 -2.89 -31.61
C LYS A 146 3.31 -4.38 -31.92
N ASN A 147 2.22 -4.97 -32.42
CA ASN A 147 2.22 -6.37 -32.84
C ASN A 147 2.59 -6.54 -34.33
N LEU A 148 2.41 -5.51 -35.16
CA LEU A 148 2.99 -5.42 -36.50
C LEU A 148 4.52 -5.18 -36.44
N ASP A 149 5.02 -4.39 -35.48
CA ASP A 149 6.45 -4.11 -35.31
C ASP A 149 7.26 -5.33 -34.86
N LYS A 150 6.61 -6.36 -34.28
CA LYS A 150 7.27 -7.64 -33.95
C LYS A 150 7.59 -8.52 -35.17
N THR A 151 7.23 -8.07 -36.38
CA THR A 151 7.58 -8.76 -37.63
C THR A 151 8.73 -8.10 -38.39
N ASN A 152 9.29 -6.99 -37.90
CA ASN A 152 10.46 -6.36 -38.52
C ASN A 152 11.76 -7.01 -38.04
N VAL A 153 12.30 -7.88 -38.90
CA VAL A 153 13.63 -8.51 -38.80
C VAL A 153 14.78 -7.49 -38.63
N LEU A 154 14.53 -6.19 -38.89
CA LEU A 154 15.50 -5.10 -38.78
C LEU A 154 15.69 -4.56 -37.34
N ASP A 155 14.68 -4.60 -36.47
CA ASP A 155 14.77 -4.03 -35.12
C ASP A 155 15.57 -4.91 -34.13
N ASP A 156 15.60 -6.23 -34.35
CA ASP A 156 16.41 -7.15 -33.54
C ASP A 156 17.93 -7.02 -33.82
N ILE A 157 18.32 -6.39 -34.95
CA ILE A 157 19.72 -6.12 -35.31
C ILE A 157 20.20 -4.81 -34.68
N TYR A 158 19.31 -3.81 -34.57
CA TYR A 158 19.64 -2.49 -34.01
C TYR A 158 19.48 -2.36 -32.49
N ASN A 159 18.86 -3.33 -31.81
CA ASN A 159 18.64 -3.31 -30.35
C ASN A 159 19.60 -4.19 -29.53
N LYS A 160 20.67 -4.73 -30.13
CA LYS A 160 21.73 -5.40 -29.37
C LYS A 160 22.63 -4.35 -28.73
N SER A 161 22.91 -4.48 -27.42
CA SER A 161 23.90 -3.62 -26.76
C SER A 161 25.26 -3.74 -27.46
N ASN A 162 26.06 -2.66 -27.49
CA ASN A 162 27.43 -2.70 -28.02
C ASN A 162 28.26 -3.82 -27.37
N ASP A 163 27.99 -4.14 -26.11
CA ASP A 163 28.64 -5.24 -25.39
C ASP A 163 28.21 -6.61 -25.93
N GLU A 164 26.94 -6.79 -26.32
CA GLU A 164 26.44 -8.03 -26.91
C GLU A 164 27.04 -8.27 -28.30
N LEU A 165 27.15 -7.20 -29.11
CA LEU A 165 27.80 -7.25 -30.42
C LEU A 165 29.30 -7.56 -30.28
N TRP A 166 29.97 -6.98 -29.30
CA TRP A 166 31.37 -7.26 -29.01
C TRP A 166 31.58 -8.72 -28.56
N ILE A 167 30.75 -9.22 -27.64
CA ILE A 167 30.81 -10.61 -27.17
C ILE A 167 30.56 -11.59 -28.33
N GLU A 168 29.56 -11.33 -29.18
CA GLU A 168 29.28 -12.17 -30.35
C GLU A 168 30.46 -12.17 -31.34
N THR A 169 31.05 -11.01 -31.58
CA THR A 169 32.20 -10.86 -32.49
C THR A 169 33.44 -11.59 -31.95
N TRP A 170 33.72 -11.45 -30.65
CA TRP A 170 34.83 -12.12 -29.97
C TRP A 170 34.67 -13.65 -29.93
N LEU A 171 33.45 -14.13 -29.70
CA LEU A 171 33.14 -15.57 -29.70
C LEU A 171 33.24 -16.20 -31.10
N GLN A 172 32.95 -15.43 -32.15
CA GLN A 172 33.12 -15.86 -33.55
C GLN A 172 34.60 -15.90 -33.96
N GLN A 173 35.38 -14.87 -33.60
CA GLN A 173 36.81 -14.79 -33.91
C GLN A 173 37.62 -15.95 -33.29
N ASN A 174 37.23 -16.40 -32.10
CA ASN A 174 37.92 -17.49 -31.39
C ASN A 174 37.39 -18.90 -31.73
N ASN A 175 36.48 -19.04 -32.71
CA ASN A 175 35.86 -20.33 -33.09
C ASN A 175 35.17 -21.10 -31.93
N ILE A 176 34.85 -20.43 -30.82
CA ILE A 176 34.20 -21.04 -29.65
C ILE A 176 32.68 -21.21 -29.90
N TYR A 177 32.11 -20.45 -30.83
CA TYR A 177 30.68 -20.45 -31.12
C TYR A 177 30.38 -20.34 -32.63
N ARG A 178 29.67 -21.33 -33.20
CA ARG A 178 28.91 -21.14 -34.45
C ARG A 178 27.45 -20.86 -34.10
N PRO A 179 26.86 -19.74 -34.55
CA PRO A 179 25.42 -19.55 -34.48
C PRO A 179 24.75 -20.69 -35.27
N LEU A 180 23.97 -21.53 -34.59
CA LEU A 180 23.01 -22.37 -35.31
C LEU A 180 21.95 -21.42 -35.87
N PRO A 181 21.56 -21.54 -37.14
CA PRO A 181 20.67 -20.56 -37.74
C PRO A 181 19.39 -20.42 -36.91
N SER A 182 18.95 -19.17 -36.74
CA SER A 182 17.73 -18.84 -36.01
C SER A 182 16.51 -19.31 -36.80
N PHE A 183 16.25 -20.62 -36.77
CA PHE A 183 15.08 -21.19 -37.40
C PHE A 183 13.87 -21.00 -36.48
N LYS A 184 13.26 -19.80 -36.55
CA LYS A 184 11.86 -19.63 -36.16
C LYS A 184 11.05 -20.53 -37.12
N ASN A 185 10.70 -21.72 -36.63
CA ASN A 185 9.98 -22.82 -37.31
C ASN A 185 10.86 -23.76 -38.16
N ILE A 186 11.50 -24.73 -37.51
CA ILE A 186 11.90 -25.97 -38.21
C ILE A 186 10.62 -26.77 -38.40
N ASN A 187 10.20 -26.97 -39.65
CA ASN A 187 9.13 -27.91 -39.99
C ASN A 187 9.53 -29.30 -39.46
N VAL A 188 8.58 -29.99 -38.83
CA VAL A 188 8.82 -31.35 -38.33
C VAL A 188 9.21 -32.21 -39.55
N PRO A 189 10.43 -32.76 -39.61
CA PRO A 189 10.81 -33.59 -40.75
C PRO A 189 9.89 -34.81 -40.83
N PRO A 190 9.59 -35.32 -42.04
CA PRO A 190 8.91 -36.61 -42.19
C PRO A 190 9.71 -37.69 -41.42
N ASN A 191 9.04 -38.46 -40.55
CA ASN A 191 9.66 -39.41 -39.61
C ASN A 191 10.52 -38.78 -38.48
N ALA A 192 10.16 -37.59 -37.98
CA ALA A 192 10.86 -36.97 -36.85
C ALA A 192 10.84 -37.84 -35.57
N LEU A 193 12.04 -38.18 -35.09
CA LEU A 193 12.24 -38.78 -33.77
C LEU A 193 11.92 -37.79 -32.65
N ASN A 194 11.07 -38.19 -31.70
CA ASN A 194 10.83 -37.40 -30.50
C ASN A 194 12.05 -37.44 -29.57
N LEU A 195 12.27 -36.39 -28.77
CA LEU A 195 13.40 -36.32 -27.84
C LEU A 195 13.44 -37.50 -26.86
N HIS A 196 12.28 -38.00 -26.44
CA HIS A 196 12.17 -39.19 -25.59
C HIS A 196 12.60 -40.47 -26.34
N GLN A 197 12.14 -40.65 -27.58
CA GLN A 197 12.49 -41.79 -28.42
C GLN A 197 13.98 -41.76 -28.78
N ALA A 198 14.52 -40.60 -29.18
CA ALA A 198 15.94 -40.41 -29.42
C ALA A 198 16.79 -40.78 -28.20
N LYS A 199 16.38 -40.35 -27.00
CA LYS A 199 17.03 -40.76 -25.74
C LYS A 199 16.96 -42.29 -25.57
N ALA A 200 15.80 -42.91 -25.79
CA ALA A 200 15.62 -44.35 -25.62
C ALA A 200 16.47 -45.16 -26.62
N HIS A 201 16.56 -44.74 -27.89
CA HIS A 201 17.39 -45.39 -28.90
C HIS A 201 18.88 -45.26 -28.58
N LEU A 202 19.34 -44.09 -28.14
CA LEU A 202 20.73 -43.88 -27.70
C LEU A 202 21.08 -44.69 -26.44
N CYS A 203 20.15 -44.81 -25.48
CA CYS A 203 20.35 -45.68 -24.32
C CYS A 203 20.42 -47.16 -24.72
N LYS A 204 19.54 -47.60 -25.63
CA LYS A 204 19.56 -48.97 -26.16
C LYS A 204 20.85 -49.26 -26.92
N SER A 205 21.33 -48.34 -27.75
CA SER A 205 22.59 -48.50 -28.49
C SER A 205 23.80 -48.51 -27.57
N ALA A 206 23.83 -47.69 -26.51
CA ALA A 206 24.87 -47.74 -25.48
C ALA A 206 24.88 -49.08 -24.75
N ASN A 207 23.72 -49.63 -24.41
CA ASN A 207 23.62 -50.95 -23.77
C ASN A 207 24.05 -52.08 -24.71
N LEU A 208 23.74 -52.02 -26.01
CA LEU A 208 24.21 -52.99 -27.00
C LEU A 208 25.74 -52.96 -27.14
N LEU A 209 26.36 -51.78 -27.12
CA LEU A 209 27.83 -51.65 -27.11
C LEU A 209 28.45 -52.25 -25.85
N GLU A 210 27.84 -52.04 -24.68
CA GLU A 210 28.32 -52.64 -23.44
C GLU A 210 28.24 -54.17 -23.48
N LYS A 211 27.15 -54.73 -24.03
CA LYS A 211 27.00 -56.18 -24.22
C LYS A 211 28.00 -56.73 -25.25
N LEU A 212 28.19 -56.05 -26.37
CA LEU A 212 29.19 -56.43 -27.38
C LEU A 212 30.61 -56.43 -26.79
N ASN A 213 30.95 -55.43 -25.97
CA ASN A 213 32.24 -55.39 -25.27
C ASN A 213 32.40 -56.56 -24.28
N LYS A 214 31.35 -56.93 -23.56
CA LYS A 214 31.38 -58.10 -22.65
C LYS A 214 31.58 -59.41 -23.42
N ILE A 215 30.86 -59.61 -24.52
CA ILE A 215 31.04 -60.82 -25.37
C ILE A 215 32.43 -60.83 -25.98
N HIS A 216 32.94 -59.68 -26.42
CA HIS A 216 34.30 -59.56 -26.94
C HIS A 216 35.34 -59.97 -25.89
N GLN A 217 35.22 -59.48 -24.65
CA GLN A 217 36.09 -59.88 -23.53
C GLN A 217 36.01 -61.38 -23.23
N ILE A 218 34.80 -61.96 -23.20
CA ILE A 218 34.59 -63.40 -22.98
C ILE A 218 35.26 -64.23 -24.09
N LEU A 219 35.18 -63.77 -25.34
CA LEU A 219 35.80 -64.44 -26.49
C LEU A 219 37.33 -64.30 -26.49
N GLU A 220 37.86 -63.17 -26.03
CA GLU A 220 39.31 -62.97 -25.86
C GLU A 220 39.89 -63.84 -24.74
N GLU A 221 39.20 -63.91 -23.59
CA GLU A 221 39.62 -64.70 -22.42
C GLU A 221 39.52 -66.21 -22.66
N ASN A 222 38.57 -66.66 -23.48
CA ASN A 222 38.33 -68.08 -23.75
C ASN A 222 38.76 -68.54 -25.15
N ALA A 223 39.68 -67.81 -25.79
CA ALA A 223 40.16 -68.11 -27.14
C ALA A 223 40.75 -69.52 -27.32
N THR A 224 41.17 -70.17 -26.24
CA THR A 224 41.78 -71.52 -26.25
C THR A 224 40.93 -72.61 -25.58
N SER A 225 39.84 -72.27 -24.88
CA SER A 225 39.04 -73.24 -24.10
C SER A 225 37.62 -73.48 -24.64
N MET A 226 37.12 -72.62 -25.53
CA MET A 226 35.74 -72.68 -26.02
C MET A 226 35.50 -73.73 -27.11
N SER A 227 34.34 -74.37 -27.05
CA SER A 227 33.85 -75.30 -28.08
C SER A 227 33.54 -74.57 -29.40
N SER A 228 33.70 -75.28 -30.52
CA SER A 228 33.36 -74.76 -31.86
C SER A 228 31.87 -74.40 -32.01
N GLU A 229 30.99 -75.04 -31.24
CA GLU A 229 29.55 -74.77 -31.22
C GLU A 229 29.25 -73.43 -30.53
N ASP A 230 29.82 -73.21 -29.33
CA ASP A 230 29.64 -71.98 -28.54
C ASP A 230 30.24 -70.77 -29.24
N TRP A 231 31.34 -70.97 -29.99
CA TRP A 231 31.95 -69.91 -30.77
C TRP A 231 31.06 -69.46 -31.94
N LYS A 232 30.38 -70.40 -32.60
CA LYS A 232 29.39 -70.08 -33.64
C LYS A 232 28.16 -69.38 -33.06
N GLN A 233 27.68 -69.81 -31.90
CA GLN A 233 26.53 -69.19 -31.22
C GLN A 233 26.82 -67.73 -30.83
N ASN A 234 27.99 -67.46 -30.25
CA ASN A 234 28.42 -66.09 -29.92
C ASN A 234 28.61 -65.21 -31.16
N MET A 235 29.08 -65.77 -32.29
CA MET A 235 29.19 -65.03 -33.56
C MET A 235 27.82 -64.66 -34.13
N ILE A 236 26.83 -65.54 -34.02
CA ILE A 236 25.45 -65.24 -34.41
C ILE A 236 24.88 -64.13 -33.52
N GLU A 237 25.10 -64.19 -32.20
CA GLU A 237 24.65 -63.15 -31.26
C GLU A 237 25.34 -61.78 -31.49
N ILE A 238 26.63 -61.77 -31.82
CA ILE A 238 27.34 -60.55 -32.24
C ILE A 238 26.74 -59.99 -33.52
N GLY A 239 26.42 -60.85 -34.50
CA GLY A 239 25.79 -60.46 -35.75
C GLY A 239 24.43 -59.79 -35.52
N THR A 240 23.56 -60.40 -34.72
CA THR A 240 22.23 -59.84 -34.42
C THR A 240 22.33 -58.53 -33.63
N MET A 241 23.21 -58.42 -32.64
CA MET A 241 23.41 -57.18 -31.89
C MET A 241 24.01 -56.06 -32.76
N LYS A 242 24.90 -56.39 -33.71
CA LYS A 242 25.43 -55.43 -34.67
C LYS A 242 24.36 -54.96 -35.65
N ASP A 243 23.48 -55.85 -36.11
CA ASP A 243 22.35 -55.52 -36.98
C ASP A 243 21.32 -54.63 -36.26
N GLU A 244 21.05 -54.90 -34.97
CA GLU A 244 20.18 -54.04 -34.15
C GLU A 244 20.81 -52.67 -33.90
N PHE A 245 22.11 -52.62 -33.62
CA PHE A 245 22.84 -51.38 -33.41
C PHE A 245 22.85 -50.50 -34.66
N THR A 246 23.15 -51.09 -35.83
CA THR A 246 23.14 -50.38 -37.11
C THR A 246 21.74 -49.85 -37.45
N LYS A 247 20.68 -50.65 -37.26
CA LYS A 247 19.29 -50.19 -37.43
C LYS A 247 18.94 -48.98 -36.54
N LEU A 248 19.43 -48.96 -35.30
CA LEU A 248 19.21 -47.83 -34.37
C LEU A 248 20.02 -46.59 -34.78
N MET A 249 21.25 -46.75 -35.24
CA MET A 249 22.11 -45.63 -35.66
C MET A 249 21.68 -45.02 -36.99
N CYS A 250 21.13 -45.81 -37.92
CA CYS A 250 20.59 -45.29 -39.18
C CYS A 250 19.49 -44.24 -39.01
N GLN A 251 18.80 -44.23 -37.87
CA GLN A 251 17.79 -43.21 -37.56
C GLN A 251 18.42 -41.84 -37.22
N PHE A 252 19.71 -41.80 -36.93
CA PHE A 252 20.48 -40.58 -36.63
C PHE A 252 21.38 -40.13 -37.79
N ASP A 253 21.47 -40.90 -38.88
CA ASP A 253 22.32 -40.58 -40.03
C ASP A 253 21.82 -39.34 -40.81
N ASN A 254 20.53 -39.01 -40.71
CA ASN A 254 19.98 -37.82 -41.36
C ASN A 254 20.37 -36.53 -40.58
N PRO A 255 21.14 -35.60 -41.20
CA PRO A 255 21.56 -34.35 -40.55
C PRO A 255 20.39 -33.44 -40.16
N GLU A 256 19.24 -33.54 -40.83
CA GLU A 256 18.03 -32.76 -40.52
C GLU A 256 17.39 -33.21 -39.20
N ILE A 257 17.39 -34.52 -38.92
CA ILE A 257 16.87 -35.08 -37.66
C ILE A 257 17.77 -34.66 -36.49
N LEU A 258 19.09 -34.70 -36.67
CA LEU A 258 20.05 -34.26 -35.65
C LEU A 258 19.94 -32.76 -35.35
N THR A 259 19.78 -31.92 -36.36
CA THR A 259 19.58 -30.47 -36.16
C THR A 259 18.25 -30.19 -35.46
N TYR A 260 17.16 -30.86 -35.84
CA TYR A 260 15.86 -30.79 -35.17
C TYR A 260 15.94 -31.19 -33.68
N LEU A 261 16.60 -32.30 -33.36
CA LEU A 261 16.78 -32.78 -31.98
C LEU A 261 17.62 -31.80 -31.15
N LYS A 262 18.72 -31.27 -31.70
CA LYS A 262 19.58 -30.26 -31.04
C LYS A 262 18.80 -28.98 -30.73
N VAL A 263 17.98 -28.50 -31.67
CA VAL A 263 17.14 -27.30 -31.46
C VAL A 263 16.04 -27.56 -30.45
N SER A 264 15.38 -28.72 -30.49
CA SER A 264 14.36 -29.12 -29.51
C SER A 264 14.93 -29.22 -28.09
N MET A 265 16.15 -29.75 -27.94
CA MET A 265 16.89 -29.75 -26.66
C MET A 265 17.16 -28.35 -26.14
N ARG A 266 17.65 -27.45 -27.01
CA ARG A 266 17.89 -26.04 -26.65
C ARG A 266 16.60 -25.34 -26.23
N LYS A 267 15.50 -25.52 -26.96
CA LYS A 267 14.17 -24.98 -26.60
C LYS A 267 13.72 -25.50 -25.24
N ARG A 268 13.87 -26.80 -24.97
CA ARG A 268 13.51 -27.39 -23.66
C ARG A 268 14.38 -26.85 -22.52
N ARG A 269 15.70 -26.69 -22.74
CA ARG A 269 16.62 -26.08 -21.76
C ARG A 269 16.28 -24.63 -21.48
N LYS A 270 16.01 -23.82 -22.52
CA LYS A 270 15.59 -22.42 -22.40
C LYS A 270 14.28 -22.30 -21.63
N LYS A 271 13.29 -23.15 -21.92
CA LYS A 271 12.03 -23.21 -21.18
C LYS A 271 12.27 -23.47 -19.69
N ARG A 272 13.04 -24.52 -19.34
CA ARG A 272 13.36 -24.85 -17.94
C ARG A 272 14.05 -23.70 -17.19
N LEU A 273 14.95 -22.98 -17.87
CA LEU A 273 15.63 -21.83 -17.28
C LEU A 273 14.66 -20.67 -17.04
N ASN A 274 13.81 -20.36 -18.02
CA ASN A 274 12.79 -19.32 -17.88
C ASN A 274 11.77 -19.66 -16.77
N ASP A 275 11.36 -20.92 -16.67
CA ASP A 275 10.47 -21.40 -15.61
C ASP A 275 11.12 -21.31 -14.22
N ARG A 276 12.44 -21.50 -14.13
CA ARG A 276 13.20 -21.27 -12.89
C ARG A 276 13.23 -19.77 -12.55
N LYS A 277 13.68 -18.92 -13.49
CA LYS A 277 13.72 -17.46 -13.30
C LYS A 277 12.36 -16.89 -12.87
N ARG A 278 11.27 -17.36 -13.49
CA ARG A 278 9.90 -16.95 -13.12
C ARG A 278 9.54 -17.34 -11.68
N ARG A 279 9.95 -18.53 -11.23
CA ARG A 279 9.70 -18.97 -9.84
C ARG A 279 10.52 -18.15 -8.85
N ASP A 280 11.78 -17.90 -9.15
CA ASP A 280 12.67 -17.09 -8.31
C ASP A 280 12.15 -15.64 -8.21
N GLN A 281 11.71 -15.08 -9.34
CA GLN A 281 11.11 -13.75 -9.37
C GLN A 281 9.82 -13.67 -8.54
N LYS A 282 8.91 -14.66 -8.66
CA LYS A 282 7.71 -14.74 -7.82
C LYS A 282 8.03 -14.84 -6.32
N LEU A 283 9.11 -15.53 -5.95
CA LEU A 283 9.55 -15.62 -4.56
C LEU A 283 10.02 -14.26 -4.05
N ILE A 284 10.82 -13.55 -4.84
CA ILE A 284 11.31 -12.19 -4.51
C ILE A 284 10.15 -11.21 -4.41
N GLU A 285 9.20 -11.25 -5.36
CA GLU A 285 8.00 -10.40 -5.32
C GLU A 285 7.16 -10.68 -4.07
N LYS A 286 6.99 -11.95 -3.69
CA LYS A 286 6.28 -12.31 -2.46
C LYS A 286 7.00 -11.80 -1.21
N GLN A 287 8.33 -11.90 -1.16
CA GLN A 287 9.14 -11.36 -0.04
C GLN A 287 8.99 -9.83 0.06
N ARG A 288 9.12 -9.11 -1.05
CA ARG A 288 8.91 -7.65 -1.09
C ARG A 288 7.52 -7.26 -0.63
N ALA A 289 6.49 -7.94 -1.14
CA ALA A 289 5.10 -7.69 -0.71
C ALA A 289 4.91 -7.93 0.80
N THR A 290 5.58 -8.93 1.39
CA THR A 290 5.54 -9.14 2.84
C THR A 290 6.28 -8.05 3.62
N GLU A 291 7.43 -7.60 3.13
CA GLU A 291 8.20 -6.51 3.74
C GLU A 291 7.42 -5.19 3.68
N ASP A 292 6.81 -4.86 2.55
CA ASP A 292 6.01 -3.65 2.39
C ASP A 292 4.76 -3.68 3.26
N ARG A 293 4.11 -4.85 3.39
CA ARG A 293 3.01 -5.02 4.35
C ARG A 293 3.47 -4.81 5.79
N ASN A 294 4.65 -5.31 6.15
CA ASN A 294 5.20 -5.11 7.50
C ASN A 294 5.55 -3.63 7.77
N LYS A 295 6.03 -2.89 6.76
CA LYS A 295 6.24 -1.43 6.89
C LYS A 295 4.92 -0.70 7.13
N LEU A 296 3.88 -1.03 6.36
CA LEU A 296 2.55 -0.44 6.56
C LEU A 296 1.99 -0.73 7.96
N HIS A 297 2.18 -1.95 8.47
CA HIS A 297 1.80 -2.28 9.86
C HIS A 297 2.57 -1.43 10.88
N LEU A 298 3.89 -1.26 10.69
CA LEU A 298 4.70 -0.41 11.56
C LEU A 298 4.24 1.06 11.52
N GLU A 299 3.90 1.59 10.35
CA GLU A 299 3.37 2.95 10.21
C GLU A 299 2.02 3.12 10.91
N ILE A 300 1.14 2.11 10.80
CA ILE A 300 -0.14 2.08 11.52
C ILE A 300 0.10 2.08 13.04
N ASP A 301 1.02 1.24 13.53
CA ASP A 301 1.33 1.15 14.95
C ASP A 301 1.93 2.46 15.49
N GLN A 302 2.82 3.10 14.72
CA GLN A 302 3.36 4.42 15.05
C GLN A 302 2.26 5.48 15.12
N TRP A 303 1.34 5.49 14.15
CA TRP A 303 0.21 6.40 14.14
C TRP A 303 -0.73 6.17 15.33
N LEU A 304 -1.01 4.90 15.67
CA LEU A 304 -1.83 4.54 16.83
C LEU A 304 -1.18 5.00 18.14
N ASN A 305 0.12 4.77 18.31
CA ASN A 305 0.86 5.25 19.48
C ASN A 305 0.82 6.77 19.59
N HIS A 306 1.07 7.48 18.50
CA HIS A 306 0.98 8.93 18.47
C HIS A 306 -0.42 9.43 18.84
N LYS A 307 -1.48 8.77 18.35
CA LYS A 307 -2.86 9.11 18.70
C LYS A 307 -3.19 8.80 20.17
N MET A 308 -2.66 7.71 20.71
CA MET A 308 -2.79 7.41 22.14
C MET A 308 -2.11 8.48 22.99
N GLU A 309 -0.88 8.89 22.63
CA GLU A 309 -0.15 9.96 23.32
C GLU A 309 -0.92 11.29 23.28
N GLU A 310 -1.51 11.66 22.13
CA GLU A 310 -2.37 12.85 22.02
C GLU A 310 -3.58 12.76 22.97
N VAL A 311 -4.24 11.60 23.03
CA VAL A 311 -5.39 11.38 23.93
C VAL A 311 -4.95 11.40 25.40
N GLU A 312 -3.80 10.84 25.75
CA GLU A 312 -3.28 10.88 27.11
C GLU A 312 -2.89 12.29 27.54
N LYS A 313 -2.27 13.06 26.63
CA LYS A 313 -1.92 14.45 26.86
C LYS A 313 -3.16 15.31 27.12
N THR A 314 -4.19 15.18 26.28
CA THR A 314 -5.46 15.91 26.49
C THR A 314 -6.13 15.52 27.82
N LYS A 315 -6.15 14.23 28.18
CA LYS A 315 -6.68 13.79 29.48
C LYS A 315 -5.88 14.37 30.65
N MET A 316 -4.55 14.44 30.53
CA MET A 316 -3.69 15.03 31.54
C MET A 316 -3.93 16.53 31.69
N GLU A 317 -4.08 17.27 30.58
CA GLU A 317 -4.42 18.70 30.58
C GLU A 317 -5.80 18.95 31.22
N GLU A 318 -6.81 18.15 30.88
CA GLU A 318 -8.14 18.22 31.50
C GLU A 318 -8.12 17.93 33.00
N ALA A 319 -7.33 16.93 33.42
CA ALA A 319 -7.16 16.62 34.84
C ALA A 319 -6.49 17.78 35.59
N MET A 320 -5.42 18.34 35.03
CA MET A 320 -4.73 19.51 35.60
C MET A 320 -5.66 20.72 35.70
N GLN A 321 -6.51 20.94 34.69
CA GLN A 321 -7.50 22.03 34.71
C GLN A 321 -8.55 21.80 35.80
N LYS A 322 -9.08 20.57 35.95
CA LYS A 322 -10.04 20.22 37.01
C LYS A 322 -9.45 20.41 38.40
N ASP A 323 -8.19 20.02 38.61
CA ASP A 323 -7.49 20.22 39.87
C ASP A 323 -7.32 21.72 40.17
N ALA A 324 -6.94 22.52 39.18
CA ALA A 324 -6.84 23.98 39.31
C ALA A 324 -8.19 24.63 39.64
N ASP A 325 -9.27 24.23 38.96
CA ASP A 325 -10.62 24.73 39.21
C ASP A 325 -11.13 24.31 40.60
N SER A 326 -10.81 23.10 41.05
CA SER A 326 -11.11 22.63 42.41
C SER A 326 -10.43 23.51 43.46
N VAL A 327 -9.12 23.75 43.32
CA VAL A 327 -8.35 24.62 44.23
C VAL A 327 -8.90 26.04 44.23
N LEU A 328 -9.20 26.61 43.05
CA LEU A 328 -9.83 27.92 42.94
C LEU A 328 -11.20 27.97 43.64
N SER A 329 -12.02 26.94 43.50
CA SER A 329 -13.33 26.85 44.15
C SER A 329 -13.19 26.84 45.69
N GLU A 330 -12.17 26.19 46.23
CA GLU A 330 -11.89 26.20 47.66
C GLU A 330 -11.44 27.56 48.16
N VAL A 331 -10.51 28.22 47.45
CA VAL A 331 -10.00 29.55 47.81
C VAL A 331 -11.12 30.58 47.75
N THR A 332 -11.96 30.55 46.71
CA THR A 332 -13.12 31.44 46.59
C THR A 332 -14.15 31.20 47.69
N LYS A 333 -14.39 29.94 48.08
CA LYS A 333 -15.23 29.60 49.23
C LYS A 333 -14.67 30.18 50.54
N LYS A 334 -13.39 29.94 50.84
CA LYS A 334 -12.69 30.47 52.03
C LYS A 334 -12.76 32.00 52.10
N LYS A 335 -12.54 32.68 50.97
CA LYS A 335 -12.70 34.13 50.84
C LYS A 335 -14.14 34.58 51.12
N SER A 336 -15.14 33.88 50.58
CA SER A 336 -16.54 34.19 50.82
C SER A 336 -16.92 34.03 52.29
N ASP A 337 -16.38 33.00 52.96
CA ASP A 337 -16.66 32.71 54.35
C ASP A 337 -16.01 33.74 55.28
N ALA A 338 -14.76 34.13 55.03
CA ALA A 338 -14.12 35.24 55.75
C ALA A 338 -14.93 36.54 55.63
N ARG A 339 -15.46 36.84 54.43
CA ARG A 339 -16.34 38.01 54.20
C ARG A 339 -17.66 37.91 54.98
N LYS A 340 -18.27 36.73 55.06
CA LYS A 340 -19.49 36.50 55.85
C LYS A 340 -19.23 36.74 57.34
N GLN A 341 -18.10 36.26 57.87
CA GLN A 341 -17.73 36.46 59.27
C GLN A 341 -17.51 37.95 59.60
N LEU A 342 -16.82 38.69 58.74
CA LEU A 342 -16.66 40.15 58.88
C LEU A 342 -18.01 40.87 58.85
N SER A 343 -18.92 40.48 57.95
CA SER A 343 -20.28 41.03 57.89
C SER A 343 -21.08 40.72 59.16
N LEU A 344 -20.96 39.51 59.71
CA LEU A 344 -21.62 39.12 60.96
C LEU A 344 -21.11 39.95 62.13
N ILE A 345 -19.79 40.12 62.25
CA ILE A 345 -19.19 40.98 63.29
C ILE A 345 -19.66 42.42 63.16
N SER A 346 -19.71 42.98 61.93
CA SER A 346 -20.26 44.31 61.68
C SER A 346 -21.72 44.43 62.14
N SER A 347 -22.54 43.42 61.88
CA SER A 347 -23.93 43.39 62.34
C SER A 347 -24.05 43.31 63.86
N LEU A 348 -23.15 42.58 64.55
CA LEU A 348 -23.10 42.50 66.01
C LEU A 348 -22.71 43.84 66.64
N ILE A 349 -21.76 44.57 66.04
CA ILE A 349 -21.40 45.93 66.47
C ILE A 349 -22.61 46.87 66.33
N LYS A 350 -23.32 46.82 65.20
CA LYS A 350 -24.55 47.61 64.98
C LYS A 350 -25.63 47.26 66.00
N LEU A 351 -25.87 45.98 66.25
CA LEU A 351 -26.85 45.55 67.24
C LEU A 351 -26.50 46.04 68.64
N ARG A 352 -25.23 45.95 69.02
CA ARG A 352 -24.75 46.42 70.33
C ARG A 352 -24.86 47.93 70.48
N THR A 353 -24.46 48.71 69.47
CA THR A 353 -24.58 50.18 69.49
C THR A 353 -26.04 50.62 69.61
N VAL A 354 -26.97 49.97 68.91
CA VAL A 354 -28.41 50.23 69.06
C VAL A 354 -28.89 49.91 70.48
N ARG A 355 -28.51 48.75 71.04
CA ARG A 355 -28.87 48.36 72.42
C ARG A 355 -28.31 49.31 73.46
N GLU A 356 -27.06 49.73 73.30
CA GLU A 356 -26.39 50.69 74.18
C GLU A 356 -27.06 52.06 74.11
N ASN A 357 -27.40 52.56 72.92
CA ASN A 357 -28.14 53.80 72.75
C ASN A 357 -29.54 53.72 73.39
N THR A 358 -30.21 52.58 73.28
CA THR A 358 -31.54 52.36 73.89
C THR A 358 -31.46 52.30 75.41
N ALA A 359 -30.45 51.63 75.98
CA ALA A 359 -30.23 51.58 77.43
C ALA A 359 -29.88 52.96 78.01
N ASN A 360 -29.04 53.72 77.30
CA ASN A 360 -28.71 55.10 77.67
C ASN A 360 -29.93 56.03 77.66
N GLN A 361 -30.83 55.88 76.67
CA GLN A 361 -32.10 56.61 76.62
C GLN A 361 -33.05 56.26 77.78
N ARG A 362 -32.95 55.05 78.35
CA ARG A 362 -33.72 54.61 79.53
C ARG A 362 -33.07 55.00 80.86
N GLY A 363 -31.88 55.62 80.85
CA GLY A 363 -31.14 56.01 82.05
C GLY A 363 -30.37 54.87 82.74
N GLU A 364 -30.24 53.71 82.11
CA GLU A 364 -29.44 52.59 82.61
C GLU A 364 -27.94 52.82 82.34
N LYS A 365 -27.09 52.64 83.36
CA LYS A 365 -25.62 52.75 83.20
C LYS A 365 -25.06 51.45 82.67
N THR A 366 -24.66 51.43 81.40
CA THR A 366 -23.92 50.30 80.81
C THR A 366 -22.49 50.22 81.37
N SER A 367 -22.03 49.02 81.75
CA SER A 367 -20.68 48.77 82.28
C SER A 367 -19.59 49.13 81.26
N LEU A 368 -18.68 50.02 81.67
CA LEU A 368 -17.57 50.51 80.84
C LEU A 368 -16.50 49.43 80.60
N GLN A 369 -16.34 48.50 81.55
CA GLN A 369 -15.42 47.38 81.44
C GLN A 369 -15.91 46.37 80.40
N ASP A 370 -17.20 46.05 80.40
CA ASP A 370 -17.79 45.15 79.40
C ASP A 370 -17.75 45.75 78.00
N ARG A 371 -17.92 47.08 77.90
CA ARG A 371 -17.74 47.80 76.64
C ARG A 371 -16.34 47.59 76.07
N ARG A 372 -15.32 47.84 76.89
CA ARG A 372 -13.91 47.68 76.51
C ARG A 372 -13.57 46.23 76.17
N ALA A 373 -14.00 45.27 76.98
CA ALA A 373 -13.73 43.85 76.75
C ALA A 373 -14.27 43.38 75.40
N PHE A 374 -15.52 43.71 75.07
CA PHE A 374 -16.11 43.39 73.77
C PHE A 374 -15.43 44.14 72.62
N ASN A 375 -15.06 45.41 72.78
CA ASN A 375 -14.37 46.14 71.71
C ASN A 375 -13.02 45.48 71.39
N VAL A 376 -12.25 45.13 72.41
CA VAL A 376 -10.96 44.43 72.25
C VAL A 376 -11.13 43.07 71.60
N THR A 377 -12.14 42.28 71.99
CA THR A 377 -12.37 40.96 71.36
C THR A 377 -12.86 41.11 69.91
N THR A 378 -13.71 42.09 69.64
CA THR A 378 -14.24 42.36 68.30
C THR A 378 -13.16 42.85 67.35
N GLU A 379 -12.28 43.75 67.81
CA GLU A 379 -11.14 44.25 67.05
C GLU A 379 -10.13 43.15 66.73
N LYS A 380 -9.86 42.25 67.69
CA LYS A 380 -9.04 41.04 67.44
C LYS A 380 -9.67 40.11 66.39
N LEU A 381 -10.99 39.92 66.42
CA LEU A 381 -11.68 39.08 65.44
C LEU A 381 -11.70 39.73 64.05
N ILE A 382 -11.95 41.04 63.98
CA ILE A 382 -11.88 41.80 62.72
C ILE A 382 -10.50 41.68 62.10
N THR A 383 -9.44 41.98 62.85
CA THR A 383 -8.06 41.92 62.36
C THR A 383 -7.67 40.51 61.90
N MET A 384 -8.06 39.47 62.64
CA MET A 384 -7.85 38.08 62.25
C MET A 384 -8.53 37.75 60.90
N TRP A 385 -9.83 38.04 60.77
CA TRP A 385 -10.59 37.73 59.55
C TRP A 385 -10.20 38.62 58.36
N GLU A 386 -9.83 39.88 58.59
CA GLU A 386 -9.29 40.77 57.55
C GLU A 386 -7.95 40.25 57.02
N ASN A 387 -7.04 39.83 57.90
CA ASN A 387 -5.77 39.24 57.49
C ASN A 387 -6.00 37.96 56.67
N SER A 388 -6.87 37.05 57.13
CA SER A 388 -7.23 35.84 56.38
C SER A 388 -7.87 36.17 55.02
N PHE A 389 -8.77 37.16 54.97
CA PHE A 389 -9.40 37.60 53.73
C PHE A 389 -8.38 38.16 52.73
N GLN A 390 -7.40 38.93 53.19
CA GLN A 390 -6.32 39.45 52.34
C GLN A 390 -5.40 38.36 51.80
N VAL A 391 -5.10 37.33 52.60
CA VAL A 391 -4.33 36.16 52.15
C VAL A 391 -5.08 35.43 51.03
N TYR A 392 -6.36 35.10 51.23
CA TYR A 392 -7.17 34.41 50.21
C TYR A 392 -7.38 35.26 48.96
N LEU A 393 -7.46 36.58 49.08
CA LEU A 393 -7.52 37.50 47.95
C LEU A 393 -6.26 37.41 47.07
N LYS A 394 -5.09 37.47 47.69
CA LYS A 394 -3.80 37.38 46.98
C LYS A 394 -3.61 35.99 46.36
N GLU A 395 -4.00 34.94 47.07
CA GLU A 395 -3.96 33.56 46.57
C GLU A 395 -4.86 33.38 45.33
N GLU A 396 -6.11 33.85 45.37
CA GLU A 396 -7.02 33.82 44.23
C GLU A 396 -6.47 34.59 43.02
N GLN A 397 -5.93 35.78 43.24
CA GLN A 397 -5.32 36.61 42.18
C GLN A 397 -4.08 35.92 41.59
N GLY A 398 -3.23 35.32 42.43
CA GLY A 398 -2.06 34.57 41.99
C GLY A 398 -2.44 33.37 41.12
N LEU A 399 -3.43 32.58 41.55
CA LEU A 399 -3.91 31.42 40.79
C LEU A 399 -4.54 31.81 39.46
N LYS A 400 -5.33 32.89 39.41
CA LYS A 400 -5.92 33.41 38.16
C LYS A 400 -4.84 33.86 37.17
N LEU A 401 -3.82 34.59 37.64
CA LEU A 401 -2.70 35.02 36.79
C LEU A 401 -1.88 33.83 36.28
N MET A 402 -1.70 32.78 37.09
CA MET A 402 -1.03 31.56 36.64
C MET A 402 -1.81 30.84 35.53
N LEU A 403 -3.14 30.72 35.68
CA LEU A 403 -3.99 30.13 34.64
C LEU A 403 -3.99 30.95 33.34
N GLU A 404 -4.10 32.27 33.45
CA GLU A 404 -4.02 33.16 32.28
C GLU A 404 -2.66 33.05 31.58
N LYS A 405 -1.56 33.02 32.35
CA LYS A 405 -0.22 32.86 31.81
C LYS A 405 -0.07 31.54 31.03
N ASN A 406 -0.53 30.42 31.58
CA ASN A 406 -0.48 29.13 30.89
C ASN A 406 -1.26 29.15 29.56
N GLN A 407 -2.48 29.72 29.56
CA GLN A 407 -3.26 29.88 28.32
C GLN A 407 -2.53 30.74 27.27
N THR A 408 -1.85 31.81 27.69
CA THR A 408 -1.08 32.65 26.75
C THR A 408 0.19 31.97 26.24
N GLU A 409 0.88 31.19 27.08
CA GLU A 409 2.05 30.39 26.69
C GLU A 409 1.67 29.36 25.63
N ASP A 410 0.56 28.63 25.83
CA ASP A 410 0.04 27.67 24.86
C ASP A 410 -0.35 28.35 23.54
N SER A 411 -0.99 29.53 23.61
CA SER A 411 -1.32 30.33 22.42
C SER A 411 -0.07 30.81 21.67
N LYS A 412 0.98 31.23 22.38
CA LYS A 412 2.26 31.62 21.78
C LYS A 412 2.98 30.44 21.14
N GLN A 413 3.02 29.29 21.80
CA GLN A 413 3.59 28.07 21.22
C GLN A 413 2.83 27.64 19.97
N ALA A 414 1.50 27.71 19.98
CA ALA A 414 0.68 27.44 18.80
C ALA A 414 0.96 28.41 17.64
N LYS A 415 1.19 29.70 17.92
CA LYS A 415 1.61 30.68 16.90
C LYS A 415 2.99 30.38 16.34
N LEU A 416 3.98 30.12 17.20
CA LEU A 416 5.34 29.75 16.78
C LEU A 416 5.35 28.47 15.94
N ALA A 417 4.51 27.49 16.26
CA ALA A 417 4.36 26.27 15.47
C ALA A 417 3.78 26.56 14.07
N LYS A 418 2.79 27.46 13.97
CA LYS A 418 2.24 27.91 12.68
C LYS A 418 3.28 28.67 11.86
N GLU A 419 4.04 29.57 12.47
CA GLU A 419 5.12 30.31 11.80
C GLU A 419 6.18 29.35 11.26
N ARG A 420 6.59 28.33 12.02
CA ARG A 420 7.52 27.29 11.53
C ARG A 420 6.97 26.50 10.35
N ARG A 421 5.69 26.14 10.38
CA ARG A 421 5.04 25.47 9.23
C ARG A 421 5.04 26.34 8.00
N LEU A 422 4.67 27.62 8.15
CA LEU A 422 4.76 28.62 7.09
C LEU A 422 6.18 28.70 6.52
N VAL A 423 7.21 28.79 7.37
CA VAL A 423 8.60 28.82 6.89
C VAL A 423 8.96 27.57 6.07
N GLU A 424 8.53 26.37 6.49
CA GLU A 424 8.78 25.14 5.72
C GLU A 424 7.97 25.07 4.41
N GLU A 425 6.74 25.59 4.40
CA GLU A 425 5.95 25.75 3.18
C GLU A 425 6.62 26.71 2.21
N TRP A 426 7.08 27.87 2.68
CA TRP A 426 7.81 28.85 1.87
C TRP A 426 9.14 28.29 1.35
N LYS A 427 9.86 27.52 2.18
CA LYS A 427 11.07 26.82 1.75
C LYS A 427 10.77 25.82 0.64
N THR A 428 9.65 25.12 0.73
CA THR A 428 9.19 24.17 -0.28
C THR A 428 8.78 24.87 -1.59
N VAL A 429 8.13 26.04 -1.50
CA VAL A 429 7.73 26.83 -2.68
C VAL A 429 8.95 27.47 -3.36
N LEU A 430 9.85 28.08 -2.59
CA LEU A 430 11.01 28.81 -3.11
C LEU A 430 12.11 27.90 -3.66
N PHE A 431 12.38 26.78 -2.98
CA PHE A 431 13.49 25.89 -3.32
C PHE A 431 13.04 24.53 -3.87
N GLY A 432 11.73 24.33 -4.03
CA GLY A 432 11.13 23.04 -4.34
C GLY A 432 11.07 22.12 -3.13
N GLN A 433 10.38 20.97 -3.26
CA GLN A 433 10.47 19.92 -2.24
C GLN A 433 11.94 19.60 -1.96
N SER A 434 12.33 19.52 -0.70
CA SER A 434 13.67 19.06 -0.32
C SER A 434 13.74 17.55 -0.50
N HIS A 435 13.73 17.07 -1.74
CA HIS A 435 14.10 15.70 -2.04
C HIS A 435 15.61 15.63 -1.79
N ALA A 436 16.00 15.13 -0.63
CA ALA A 436 17.31 14.50 -0.53
C ALA A 436 17.29 13.40 -1.61
N VAL A 437 18.01 13.64 -2.71
CA VAL A 437 18.03 12.71 -3.84
C VAL A 437 18.36 11.33 -3.24
N PRO A 438 17.49 10.31 -3.38
CA PRO A 438 17.68 9.05 -2.68
C PRO A 438 19.04 8.45 -3.02
N SER A 439 19.69 7.77 -2.08
CA SER A 439 21.02 7.19 -2.28
C SER A 439 21.10 6.24 -3.49
N ASN A 440 19.95 5.72 -3.91
CA ASN A 440 19.79 4.79 -5.02
C ASN A 440 19.52 5.49 -6.37
N HIS A 441 19.31 6.81 -6.41
CA HIS A 441 19.05 7.54 -7.64
C HIS A 441 20.37 7.79 -8.39
N PRO A 442 20.45 7.55 -9.72
CA PRO A 442 21.70 7.66 -10.48
C PRO A 442 22.41 9.01 -10.37
N THR A 443 21.66 10.10 -10.18
CA THR A 443 22.22 11.45 -10.05
C THR A 443 22.72 11.78 -8.64
N TYR A 444 22.38 11.00 -7.60
CA TYR A 444 22.83 11.26 -6.23
C TYR A 444 24.35 11.22 -6.11
N TRP A 445 24.97 10.20 -6.71
CA TRP A 445 26.42 10.04 -6.71
C TRP A 445 27.13 11.17 -7.43
N ALA A 446 26.55 11.68 -8.53
CA ALA A 446 27.12 12.80 -9.26
C ALA A 446 27.03 14.12 -8.48
N LEU A 447 25.89 14.36 -7.80
CA LEU A 447 25.66 15.60 -7.04
C LEU A 447 26.40 15.64 -5.69
N THR A 448 26.64 14.48 -5.07
CA THR A 448 27.36 14.38 -3.77
C THR A 448 28.84 14.00 -3.92
N ALA A 449 29.37 13.90 -5.14
CA ALA A 449 30.76 13.53 -5.39
C ALA A 449 31.75 14.47 -4.66
N ALA A 450 31.44 15.76 -4.59
CA ALA A 450 32.25 16.78 -3.91
C ALA A 450 32.34 16.57 -2.39
N GLU A 451 31.34 15.97 -1.76
CA GLU A 451 31.32 15.76 -0.31
C GLU A 451 32.22 14.60 0.13
N ARG A 452 32.64 13.75 -0.82
CA ARG A 452 33.33 12.48 -0.55
C ARG A 452 34.77 12.47 -1.02
N GLU A 453 35.07 13.25 -2.05
CA GLU A 453 36.39 13.31 -2.66
C GLU A 453 36.87 14.76 -2.76
N LEU A 454 37.94 15.07 -2.03
CA LEU A 454 38.51 16.42 -1.93
C LEU A 454 38.97 16.95 -3.30
N GLU A 455 39.50 16.08 -4.16
CA GLU A 455 39.96 16.45 -5.51
C GLU A 455 38.80 16.89 -6.40
N THR A 456 37.66 16.20 -6.31
CA THR A 456 36.42 16.57 -7.01
C THR A 456 35.86 17.90 -6.48
N PHE A 457 35.88 18.13 -5.17
CA PHE A 457 35.53 19.43 -4.58
C PHE A 457 36.42 20.57 -5.11
N ILE A 458 37.74 20.36 -5.11
CA ILE A 458 38.71 21.35 -5.61
C ILE A 458 38.50 21.61 -7.11
N ALA A 459 38.21 20.57 -7.91
CA ALA A 459 37.95 20.71 -9.34
C ALA A 459 36.68 21.52 -9.62
N ILE A 460 35.59 21.26 -8.87
CA ILE A 460 34.35 22.04 -8.95
C ILE A 460 34.61 23.48 -8.50
N ARG A 461 35.35 23.70 -7.41
CA ARG A 461 35.66 25.07 -6.96
C ARG A 461 36.48 25.84 -8.00
N LYS A 462 37.47 25.18 -8.59
CA LYS A 462 38.29 25.76 -9.69
C LYS A 462 37.44 26.09 -10.91
N SER A 463 36.46 25.26 -11.28
CA SER A 463 35.57 25.57 -12.40
C SER A 463 34.72 26.80 -12.11
N TRP A 464 34.22 26.97 -10.89
CA TRP A 464 33.55 28.20 -10.45
C TRP A 464 34.48 29.42 -10.44
N ASP A 465 35.74 29.25 -10.05
CA ASP A 465 36.73 30.32 -10.05
C ASP A 465 37.07 30.84 -11.46
N THR A 466 36.83 30.06 -12.52
CA THR A 466 36.99 30.55 -13.90
C THR A 466 35.99 31.65 -14.28
N PHE A 467 34.87 31.75 -13.55
CA PHE A 467 33.85 32.78 -13.74
C PHE A 467 34.05 34.00 -12.85
N LEU A 468 35.08 34.02 -12.00
CA LEU A 468 35.43 35.20 -11.21
C LEU A 468 36.11 36.22 -12.11
N THR A 469 35.47 37.37 -12.29
CA THR A 469 36.05 38.51 -13.00
C THR A 469 36.52 39.57 -12.01
N SER A 470 37.44 40.44 -12.44
CA SER A 470 37.90 41.56 -11.61
C SER A 470 36.73 42.48 -11.24
N PRO A 471 36.68 43.07 -10.02
CA PRO A 471 35.61 43.98 -9.60
C PRO A 471 35.37 45.20 -10.51
N HIS A 472 36.29 45.46 -11.44
CA HIS A 472 36.30 46.58 -12.37
C HIS A 472 35.96 46.16 -13.82
N SER A 473 35.63 44.89 -14.07
CA SER A 473 35.23 44.44 -15.41
C SER A 473 33.76 44.75 -15.67
N GLU A 474 33.44 45.43 -16.77
CA GLU A 474 32.06 45.76 -17.18
C GLU A 474 31.18 44.53 -17.44
N ASN A 475 31.79 43.39 -17.78
CA ASN A 475 31.08 42.15 -18.11
C ASN A 475 30.79 41.23 -16.91
N GLY A 476 31.12 41.65 -15.68
CA GLY A 476 30.94 40.86 -14.47
C GLY A 476 30.06 41.55 -13.45
N SER A 477 28.97 40.90 -13.03
CA SER A 477 28.10 41.39 -11.95
C SER A 477 28.59 40.89 -10.59
N LYS A 478 28.61 41.77 -9.57
CA LYS A 478 28.78 41.33 -8.18
C LYS A 478 27.58 40.50 -7.74
N ILE A 479 27.79 39.52 -6.85
CA ILE A 479 26.71 38.79 -6.19
C ILE A 479 25.81 39.83 -5.49
N PRO A 480 24.52 39.92 -5.84
CA PRO A 480 23.62 40.90 -5.25
C PRO A 480 23.49 40.68 -3.75
N ILE A 481 23.62 41.75 -2.97
CA ILE A 481 23.39 41.72 -1.52
C ILE A 481 21.89 41.91 -1.30
N GLY A 482 21.14 40.82 -1.28
CA GLY A 482 19.70 40.82 -1.04
C GLY A 482 18.90 40.09 -2.12
N TRP A 483 17.57 40.27 -2.11
CA TRP A 483 16.67 39.66 -3.08
C TRP A 483 16.83 40.32 -4.45
N ILE A 484 17.02 39.51 -5.49
CA ILE A 484 17.04 39.97 -6.88
C ILE A 484 15.60 40.03 -7.35
N LEU A 485 15.06 41.24 -7.45
CA LEU A 485 13.74 41.45 -8.03
C LEU A 485 13.84 41.35 -9.56
N PRO A 486 12.83 40.77 -10.24
CA PRO A 486 12.77 40.77 -11.69
C PRO A 486 12.82 42.20 -12.24
N ASP A 487 13.56 42.38 -13.33
CA ASP A 487 13.65 43.67 -14.01
C ASP A 487 12.26 44.08 -14.53
N GLN A 488 11.87 45.36 -14.44
CA GLN A 488 10.52 45.80 -14.82
C GLN A 488 10.22 45.59 -16.32
N ASN A 489 11.26 45.49 -17.14
CA ASN A 489 11.18 45.23 -18.58
C ASN A 489 11.74 43.84 -18.90
N THR A 490 11.06 42.78 -18.47
CA THR A 490 11.44 41.41 -18.83
C THR A 490 11.19 41.13 -20.31
N ARG A 491 12.05 40.33 -20.96
CA ARG A 491 11.80 39.78 -22.32
C ARG A 491 10.52 38.93 -22.34
N ASP A 492 9.76 38.98 -23.44
CA ASP A 492 8.41 38.39 -23.65
C ASP A 492 8.12 37.03 -22.98
N ALA A 493 9.10 36.11 -22.91
CA ALA A 493 8.91 34.79 -22.31
C ALA A 493 8.63 34.79 -20.80
N TRP A 494 9.05 35.84 -20.09
CA TRP A 494 8.92 35.97 -18.64
C TRP A 494 7.75 36.86 -18.20
N GLU A 495 7.13 37.59 -19.14
CA GLU A 495 6.03 38.51 -18.84
C GLU A 495 4.80 37.79 -18.25
N GLN A 496 4.58 36.54 -18.63
CA GLN A 496 3.49 35.68 -18.12
C GLN A 496 3.58 35.37 -16.62
N TYR A 497 4.74 35.59 -15.99
CA TYR A 497 4.97 35.31 -14.57
C TYR A 497 5.04 36.58 -13.71
N LEU A 498 4.95 37.76 -14.32
CA LEU A 498 4.85 39.04 -13.60
C LEU A 498 3.41 39.23 -13.13
N ASP A 499 3.17 38.99 -11.85
CA ASP A 499 1.87 39.26 -11.24
C ASP A 499 1.71 40.78 -11.05
N ARG A 500 1.04 41.43 -12.01
CA ARG A 500 0.86 42.91 -12.03
C ARG A 500 0.06 43.44 -10.82
N ASN A 501 -0.53 42.56 -10.00
CA ASN A 501 -1.28 42.92 -8.80
C ASN A 501 -0.52 42.70 -7.49
N ALA A 502 0.71 42.18 -7.51
CA ALA A 502 1.55 42.09 -6.33
C ALA A 502 2.20 43.46 -6.06
N LEU A 503 1.46 44.34 -5.40
CA LEU A 503 2.04 45.48 -4.71
C LEU A 503 2.87 44.94 -3.52
N PHE A 504 4.18 44.91 -3.68
CA PHE A 504 5.12 44.83 -2.56
C PHE A 504 5.28 46.20 -1.90
#